data_AF-A0A7S0U4Q6-F1
#
_entry.id   AF-A0A7S0U4Q6-F1
#
_cell.length_a   1.000
_cell.length_b   1.000
_cell.length_c   1.000
_cell.angle_alpha   90.00
_cell.angle_beta   90.00
_cell.angle_gamma   90.00
#
_symmetry.space_group_name_H-M   'P 1'
#
loop_
_entity.id
_entity.type
_entity.pdbx_description
1 polymer ?
#
loop_
_entity_poly.entity_id
_entity_poly.type
_entity_poly.pdbx_seq_one_letter_code
_entity_poly.pdbx_strand_id
1 'polypeptide(L)'
;RVARAPSLTFLWAHTFPISFYAPAFLPVLICYLITTVESVGDVTASCEASRLPTEGADFDARLQGCLLADGFNSFLSCLCTTMPNTTFSQNNGVISLTLCASRRAGYCCCCWIVLMGLLSKLSALINTVPDCVLGGMVTFLFANITVSGVRILGQHKMGRRCRMVVAGGLMVGVGVAIVPAWSTNALWPLDGTEGGTARLLRESG
;
A
#
# COMPACT_ATOMS: atom_id res chain seq x y z
N ARG A 1 26.84 11.75 5.93
CA ARG A 1 25.38 11.81 6.20
C ARG A 1 25.01 11.00 7.44
N VAL A 2 25.38 9.72 7.54
CA VAL A 2 25.14 8.86 8.73
C VAL A 2 25.74 9.42 10.04
N ALA A 3 26.96 9.96 10.01
CA ALA A 3 27.61 10.50 11.21
C ALA A 3 26.98 11.79 11.78
N ARG A 4 26.18 12.52 10.99
CA ARG A 4 25.47 13.74 11.43
C ARG A 4 24.02 13.48 11.83
N ALA A 5 23.51 12.26 11.63
CA ALA A 5 22.15 11.93 12.00
C ALA A 5 22.02 11.85 13.54
N PRO A 6 20.91 12.33 14.12
CA PRO A 6 20.64 12.12 15.53
C PRO A 6 20.64 10.62 15.84
N SER A 7 21.07 10.25 17.05
CA SER A 7 21.10 8.84 17.45
C SER A 7 19.70 8.27 17.68
N LEU A 8 18.74 9.12 18.07
CA LEU A 8 17.36 8.76 18.36
C LEU A 8 16.40 9.71 17.64
N THR A 9 15.30 9.17 17.11
CA THR A 9 14.19 9.93 16.52
C THR A 9 12.89 9.50 17.17
N PHE A 10 12.03 10.49 17.44
CA PHE A 10 10.69 10.30 17.97
C PHE A 10 9.65 10.59 16.87
N LEU A 11 8.44 10.05 17.05
CA LEU A 11 7.33 10.13 16.09
C LEU A 11 7.04 11.56 15.60
N TRP A 12 7.03 12.55 16.48
CA TRP A 12 6.76 13.95 16.13
C TRP A 12 8.02 14.83 16.06
N ALA A 13 9.16 14.25 15.65
CA ALA A 13 10.35 15.06 15.38
C ALA A 13 10.13 16.07 14.23
N HIS A 14 9.28 15.71 13.27
CA HIS A 14 8.79 16.60 12.21
C HIS A 14 7.27 16.52 12.15
N THR A 15 6.61 17.67 12.00
CA THR A 15 5.15 17.76 11.93
C THR A 15 4.72 18.38 10.61
N PHE A 16 3.63 17.87 10.04
CA PHE A 16 3.00 18.43 8.84
C PHE A 16 1.74 19.23 9.22
N PRO A 17 1.36 20.25 8.44
CA PRO A 17 0.14 20.99 8.68
C PRO A 17 -1.08 20.07 8.51
N ILE A 18 -1.97 20.07 9.50
CA ILE A 18 -3.24 19.36 9.42
C ILE A 18 -4.16 20.21 8.53
N SER A 19 -4.42 19.73 7.32
CA SER A 19 -5.32 20.38 6.37
C SER A 19 -6.18 19.34 5.66
N PHE A 20 -7.41 19.72 5.33
CA PHE A 20 -8.31 18.88 4.55
C PHE A 20 -8.19 19.23 3.07
N TYR A 21 -7.65 18.30 2.29
CA TYR A 21 -7.52 18.46 0.84
C TYR A 21 -8.64 17.70 0.13
N ALA A 22 -9.73 18.41 -0.18
CA ALA A 22 -10.93 17.85 -0.80
C ALA A 22 -10.67 17.09 -2.13
N PRO A 23 -9.78 17.52 -3.03
CA PRO A 23 -9.57 16.80 -4.30
C PRO A 23 -8.96 15.40 -4.16
N ALA A 24 -8.17 15.14 -3.10
CA ALA A 24 -7.61 13.80 -2.87
C ALA A 24 -8.53 12.89 -2.03
N PHE A 25 -9.63 13.40 -1.49
CA PHE A 25 -10.53 12.61 -0.65
C PHE A 25 -11.07 11.39 -1.38
N LEU A 26 -11.61 11.58 -2.59
CA LEU A 26 -12.21 10.49 -3.36
C LEU A 26 -11.16 9.45 -3.84
N PRO A 27 -9.99 9.85 -4.40
CA PRO A 27 -8.92 8.89 -4.71
C PRO A 27 -8.45 8.08 -3.50
N VAL A 28 -8.19 8.74 -2.36
CA VAL A 28 -7.72 8.06 -1.14
C VAL A 28 -8.78 7.10 -0.60
N LEU A 29 -10.07 7.48 -0.65
CA LEU A 29 -11.17 6.61 -0.27
C LEU A 29 -11.22 5.35 -1.15
N ILE A 30 -11.10 5.50 -2.47
CA ILE A 30 -11.08 4.36 -3.39
C ILE A 30 -9.85 3.48 -3.15
N CYS A 31 -8.67 4.06 -2.97
CA CYS A 31 -7.46 3.32 -2.60
C CYS A 31 -7.68 2.52 -1.31
N TYR A 32 -8.33 3.10 -0.30
CA TYR A 32 -8.59 2.43 0.96
C TYR A 32 -9.59 1.27 0.84
N LEU A 33 -10.57 1.37 -0.07
CA LEU A 33 -11.45 0.25 -0.39
C LEU A 33 -10.69 -0.89 -1.08
N ILE A 34 -9.73 -0.57 -1.95
CA ILE A 34 -8.88 -1.58 -2.60
C ILE A 34 -8.00 -2.30 -1.57
N THR A 35 -7.36 -1.58 -0.65
CA THR A 35 -6.53 -2.18 0.41
C THR A 35 -7.36 -3.01 1.40
N THR A 36 -8.62 -2.64 1.61
CA THR A 36 -9.57 -3.44 2.40
C THR A 36 -9.80 -4.81 1.74
N VAL A 37 -10.05 -4.83 0.42
CA VAL A 37 -10.22 -6.08 -0.35
C VAL A 37 -8.94 -6.91 -0.35
N GLU A 38 -7.78 -6.26 -0.49
CA GLU A 38 -6.46 -6.91 -0.37
C GLU A 38 -6.28 -7.56 1.00
N SER A 39 -6.58 -6.85 2.10
CA SER A 39 -6.50 -7.36 3.46
C SER A 39 -7.40 -8.58 3.68
N VAL A 40 -8.58 -8.65 3.05
CA VAL A 40 -9.43 -9.85 3.09
C VAL A 40 -8.71 -11.05 2.46
N GLY A 41 -8.07 -10.85 1.31
CA GLY A 41 -7.27 -11.89 0.66
C GLY A 41 -6.09 -12.35 1.51
N ASP A 42 -5.38 -11.40 2.13
CA ASP A 42 -4.22 -11.67 2.97
C ASP A 42 -4.56 -12.42 4.25
N VAL A 43 -5.67 -12.09 4.91
CA VAL A 43 -6.15 -12.82 6.08
C VAL A 43 -6.57 -14.23 5.69
N THR A 44 -7.25 -14.39 4.55
CA THR A 44 -7.64 -15.70 4.04
C THR A 44 -6.41 -16.57 3.75
N ALA A 45 -5.42 -16.02 3.05
CA ALA A 45 -4.15 -16.71 2.77
C ALA A 45 -3.35 -16.99 4.05
N SER A 46 -3.40 -16.11 5.05
CA SER A 46 -2.78 -16.35 6.36
C SER A 46 -3.47 -17.49 7.11
N CYS A 47 -4.80 -17.60 7.04
CA CYS A 47 -5.54 -18.71 7.62
C CYS A 47 -5.19 -20.03 6.93
N GLU A 48 -5.14 -20.05 5.60
CA GLU A 48 -4.69 -21.23 4.82
C GLU A 48 -3.27 -21.66 5.23
N ALA A 49 -2.32 -20.71 5.25
CA ALA A 49 -0.93 -20.98 5.63
C ALA A 49 -0.79 -21.47 7.09
N SER A 50 -1.67 -21.01 7.96
CA SER A 50 -1.71 -21.39 9.39
C SER A 50 -2.57 -22.62 9.66
N ARG A 51 -3.16 -23.25 8.63
CA ARG A 51 -4.08 -24.40 8.73
C ARG A 51 -5.30 -24.13 9.62
N LEU A 52 -5.80 -22.91 9.58
CA LEU A 52 -7.01 -22.47 10.27
C LEU A 52 -8.21 -22.53 9.32
N PRO A 53 -9.44 -22.64 9.86
CA PRO A 53 -10.64 -22.58 9.04
C PRO A 53 -10.75 -21.24 8.32
N THR A 54 -11.10 -21.29 7.04
CA THR A 54 -11.33 -20.13 6.16
C THR A 54 -12.82 -19.80 5.99
N GLU A 55 -13.68 -20.50 6.72
CA GLU A 55 -15.14 -20.33 6.68
C GLU A 55 -15.71 -20.43 8.11
N GLY A 56 -16.85 -19.77 8.34
CA GLY A 56 -17.58 -19.80 9.61
C GLY A 56 -17.44 -18.54 10.45
N ALA A 57 -18.19 -18.48 11.55
CA ALA A 57 -18.28 -17.29 12.39
C ALA A 57 -16.93 -16.85 13.00
N ASP A 58 -16.04 -17.81 13.29
CA ASP A 58 -14.70 -17.52 13.80
C ASP A 58 -13.80 -16.85 12.74
N PHE A 59 -13.98 -17.20 11.46
CA PHE A 59 -13.28 -16.56 10.37
C PHE A 59 -13.81 -15.13 10.14
N ASP A 60 -15.14 -14.97 10.14
CA ASP A 60 -15.78 -13.65 9.98
C ASP A 60 -15.38 -12.70 11.11
N ALA A 61 -15.30 -13.19 12.35
CA ALA A 61 -14.85 -12.40 13.50
C ALA A 61 -13.37 -11.96 13.35
N ARG A 62 -12.50 -12.84 12.83
CA ARG A 62 -11.09 -12.49 12.54
C ARG A 62 -10.99 -11.46 11.42
N LEU A 63 -11.80 -11.61 10.38
CA LEU A 63 -11.83 -10.70 9.25
C LEU A 63 -12.30 -9.31 9.69
N GLN A 64 -13.41 -9.22 10.42
CA GLN A 64 -13.90 -7.96 11.00
C GLN A 64 -12.87 -7.33 11.95
N GLY A 65 -12.25 -8.13 12.81
CA GLY A 65 -11.18 -7.67 13.70
C GLY A 65 -9.97 -7.13 12.94
N CYS A 66 -9.58 -7.78 11.84
CA CYS A 66 -8.50 -7.31 10.98
C CYS A 66 -8.84 -5.99 10.31
N LEU A 67 -10.02 -5.87 9.68
CA LEU A 67 -10.43 -4.65 8.99
C LEU A 67 -10.59 -3.47 9.96
N LEU A 68 -11.11 -3.71 11.17
CA LEU A 68 -11.21 -2.69 12.20
C LEU A 68 -9.82 -2.24 12.69
N ALA A 69 -8.91 -3.18 12.92
CA ALA A 69 -7.54 -2.88 13.31
C ALA A 69 -6.79 -2.12 12.21
N ASP A 70 -7.03 -2.46 10.93
CA ASP A 70 -6.43 -1.79 9.79
C ASP A 70 -6.85 -0.32 9.70
N GLY A 71 -8.16 -0.04 9.78
CA GLY A 71 -8.71 1.31 9.77
C GLY A 71 -8.25 2.14 10.96
N PHE A 72 -8.29 1.55 12.15
CA PHE A 72 -7.84 2.23 13.37
C PHE A 72 -6.34 2.54 13.33
N ASN A 73 -5.51 1.58 12.91
CA ASN A 73 -4.07 1.79 12.81
C ASN A 73 -3.72 2.77 11.69
N SER A 74 -4.44 2.76 10.57
CA SER A 74 -4.26 3.75 9.49
C SER A 74 -4.57 5.16 9.98
N PHE A 75 -5.67 5.33 10.72
CA PHE A 75 -6.01 6.60 11.33
C PHE A 75 -4.92 7.07 12.31
N LEU A 76 -4.43 6.18 13.18
CA LEU A 76 -3.36 6.50 14.13
C LEU A 76 -2.02 6.80 13.41
N SER A 77 -1.69 6.07 12.36
CA SER A 77 -0.48 6.28 11.55
C SER A 77 -0.49 7.65 10.88
N CYS A 78 -1.64 8.09 10.36
CA CYS A 78 -1.83 9.43 9.81
C CYS A 78 -1.61 10.54 10.86
N LEU A 79 -2.11 10.36 12.09
CA LEU A 79 -1.84 11.29 13.20
C LEU A 79 -0.36 11.33 13.60
N CYS A 80 0.31 10.20 13.45
CA CYS A 80 1.75 10.02 13.61
C CYS A 80 2.56 10.47 12.38
N THR A 81 1.99 11.27 11.47
CA THR A 81 2.63 11.82 10.27
C THR A 81 3.07 10.79 9.22
N THR A 82 2.54 9.58 9.28
CA THR A 82 2.82 8.47 8.34
C THR A 82 1.65 8.25 7.40
N MET A 83 1.88 7.60 6.26
CA MET A 83 0.83 7.21 5.32
C MET A 83 -0.06 6.08 5.90
N PRO A 84 -1.29 5.88 5.38
CA PRO A 84 -2.11 4.73 5.73
C PRO A 84 -1.37 3.41 5.53
N ASN A 85 -1.64 2.44 6.42
CA ASN A 85 -1.00 1.13 6.41
C ASN A 85 -2.01 0.03 6.03
N THR A 86 -1.51 -1.12 5.59
CA THR A 86 -2.33 -2.31 5.25
C THR A 86 -1.63 -3.59 5.71
N THR A 87 -2.33 -4.72 5.63
CA THR A 87 -1.79 -6.06 5.90
C THR A 87 -0.63 -6.38 4.95
N PHE A 88 0.40 -7.09 5.45
CA PHE A 88 1.60 -7.42 4.66
C PHE A 88 1.58 -8.88 4.20
N SER A 89 1.19 -9.11 2.95
CA SER A 89 1.03 -10.43 2.32
C SER A 89 2.28 -11.33 2.37
N GLN A 90 3.48 -10.76 2.41
CA GLN A 90 4.76 -11.49 2.40
C GLN A 90 4.95 -12.35 3.65
N ASN A 91 4.32 -11.98 4.77
CA ASN A 91 4.39 -12.77 5.99
C ASN A 91 3.79 -14.18 5.78
N ASN A 92 2.77 -14.31 4.94
CA ASN A 92 2.14 -15.60 4.63
C ASN A 92 3.14 -16.56 3.97
N GLY A 93 4.05 -16.05 3.15
CA GLY A 93 5.13 -16.83 2.56
C GLY A 93 6.08 -17.40 3.62
N VAL A 94 6.50 -16.57 4.59
CA VAL A 94 7.37 -17.00 5.69
C VAL A 94 6.68 -18.05 6.57
N ILE A 95 5.41 -17.85 6.92
CA ILE A 95 4.64 -18.81 7.72
C ILE A 95 4.53 -20.15 7.00
N SER A 96 4.28 -20.14 5.69
CA SER A 96 4.15 -21.38 4.90
C SER A 96 5.43 -22.21 4.85
N LEU A 97 6.60 -21.56 4.89
CA LEU A 97 7.91 -22.22 4.87
C LEU A 97 8.39 -22.64 6.26
N THR A 98 8.16 -21.80 7.27
CA THR A 98 8.62 -22.04 8.65
C THR A 98 7.65 -22.88 9.47
N LEU A 99 6.42 -23.06 8.98
CA LEU A 99 5.31 -23.74 9.67
C LEU A 99 5.03 -23.16 11.06
N CYS A 100 5.39 -21.89 11.28
CA CYS A 100 5.25 -21.22 12.57
C CYS A 100 4.33 -20.00 12.45
N ALA A 101 3.06 -20.19 12.79
CA ALA A 101 2.06 -19.12 12.85
C ALA A 101 1.89 -18.54 14.28
N SER A 102 2.99 -18.47 15.05
CA SER A 102 2.95 -18.05 16.45
C SER A 102 2.80 -16.54 16.60
N ARG A 103 1.82 -16.08 17.38
CA ARG A 103 1.64 -14.66 17.75
C ARG A 103 2.89 -14.05 18.41
N ARG A 104 3.68 -14.88 19.11
CA ARG A 104 4.93 -14.43 19.76
C ARG A 104 5.99 -14.00 18.74
N ALA A 105 6.07 -14.67 17.59
CA ALA A 105 6.98 -14.27 16.52
C ALA A 105 6.61 -12.88 15.99
N GLY A 106 5.32 -12.61 15.83
CA GLY A 106 4.80 -11.28 15.48
C GLY A 106 5.18 -10.21 16.50
N TYR A 107 4.97 -10.45 17.80
CA TYR A 107 5.36 -9.49 18.85
C TYR A 107 6.86 -9.20 18.86
N CYS A 108 7.71 -10.23 18.72
CA CYS A 108 9.15 -10.04 18.62
C CYS A 108 9.54 -9.19 17.40
N CYS A 109 8.87 -9.39 16.26
CA CYS A 109 9.05 -8.59 15.06
C CYS A 109 8.67 -7.12 15.30
N CYS A 110 7.52 -6.85 15.90
CA CYS A 110 7.09 -5.49 16.24
C CYS A 110 8.09 -4.80 17.18
N CYS A 111 8.57 -5.49 18.22
CA CYS A 111 9.61 -4.95 19.10
C CYS A 111 10.89 -4.60 18.32
N TRP A 112 11.33 -5.46 17.41
CA TRP A 112 12.49 -5.19 16.56
C TRP A 112 12.29 -3.97 15.67
N ILE A 113 11.13 -3.85 15.02
CA ILE A 113 10.83 -2.70 14.15
C ILE A 113 10.81 -1.40 14.95
N VAL A 114 10.19 -1.38 16.13
CA VAL A 114 10.16 -0.19 17.00
C VAL A 114 11.58 0.18 17.46
N LEU A 115 12.38 -0.78 17.89
CA LEU A 115 13.77 -0.55 18.30
C LEU A 115 14.62 -0.01 17.14
N MET A 116 14.48 -0.58 15.95
CA MET A 116 15.19 -0.14 14.76
C MET A 116 14.71 1.23 14.26
N GLY A 117 13.42 1.53 14.37
CA GLY A 117 12.83 2.82 14.01
C GLY A 117 13.27 3.97 14.92
N LEU A 118 13.52 3.69 16.21
CA LEU A 118 14.09 4.66 17.14
C LEU A 118 15.52 5.06 16.73
N LEU A 119 16.28 4.16 16.12
CA LEU A 119 17.68 4.38 15.73
C LEU A 119 17.78 5.12 14.39
N SER A 120 17.83 6.45 14.41
CA SER A 120 17.84 7.27 13.18
C SER A 120 19.12 7.11 12.35
N LYS A 121 20.19 6.59 12.95
CA LYS A 121 21.39 6.19 12.20
C LYS A 121 21.11 5.07 11.20
N LEU A 122 20.19 4.15 11.51
CA LEU A 122 19.78 3.09 10.60
C LEU A 122 18.97 3.68 9.44
N SER A 123 18.04 4.59 9.71
CA SER A 123 17.30 5.32 8.66
C SER A 123 18.26 6.08 7.74
N ALA A 124 19.29 6.72 8.31
CA ALA A 124 20.32 7.40 7.53
C ALA A 124 21.18 6.44 6.69
N LEU A 125 21.40 5.21 7.15
CA LEU A 125 22.09 4.16 6.39
C LEU A 125 21.22 3.67 5.22
N ILE A 126 19.93 3.44 5.45
CA ILE A 126 18.99 3.06 4.39
C ILE A 126 18.93 4.14 3.31
N ASN A 127 19.00 5.42 3.67
CA ASN A 127 19.07 6.53 2.71
C ASN A 127 20.39 6.64 1.94
N THR A 128 21.38 5.77 2.20
CA THR A 128 22.60 5.66 1.38
C THR A 128 22.53 4.54 0.34
N VAL A 129 21.46 3.74 0.36
CA VAL A 129 21.24 2.67 -0.62
C VAL A 129 21.03 3.30 -2.01
N PRO A 130 21.71 2.81 -3.06
CA PRO A 130 21.55 3.33 -4.42
C PRO A 130 20.14 3.16 -4.98
N ASP A 131 19.71 4.10 -5.81
CA ASP A 131 18.38 4.08 -6.44
C ASP A 131 18.12 2.82 -7.26
N CYS A 132 19.16 2.25 -7.89
CA CYS A 132 19.03 1.00 -8.65
C CYS A 132 18.59 -0.19 -7.79
N VAL A 133 19.01 -0.24 -6.52
CA VAL A 133 18.64 -1.30 -5.58
C VAL A 133 17.20 -1.09 -5.07
N LEU A 134 16.85 0.16 -4.75
CA LEU A 134 15.50 0.53 -4.36
C LEU A 134 14.51 0.23 -5.49
N GLY A 135 14.86 0.58 -6.73
CA GLY A 135 14.08 0.25 -7.91
C GLY A 135 13.86 -1.25 -8.06
N GLY A 136 14.92 -2.06 -7.96
CA GLY A 136 14.81 -3.52 -8.03
C GLY A 136 13.90 -4.12 -6.95
N MET A 137 14.03 -3.65 -5.70
CA MET A 137 13.15 -4.09 -4.60
C MET A 137 11.68 -3.72 -4.86
N VAL A 138 11.42 -2.49 -5.32
CA VAL A 138 10.05 -2.01 -5.60
C VAL A 138 9.45 -2.77 -6.79
N THR A 139 10.22 -3.02 -7.86
CA THR A 139 9.76 -3.82 -9.00
C THR A 139 9.42 -5.25 -8.56
N PHE A 140 10.25 -5.87 -7.72
CA PHE A 140 9.97 -7.20 -7.18
C PHE A 140 8.70 -7.22 -6.32
N LEU A 141 8.48 -6.17 -5.52
CA LEU A 141 7.26 -6.01 -4.72
C LEU A 141 6.02 -5.96 -5.62
N PHE A 142 5.99 -5.10 -6.64
CA PHE A 142 4.86 -5.01 -7.58
C PHE A 142 4.64 -6.28 -8.40
N ALA A 143 5.72 -6.99 -8.77
CA ALA A 143 5.62 -8.28 -9.43
C ALA A 143 4.93 -9.32 -8.53
N ASN A 144 5.28 -9.38 -7.24
CA ASN A 144 4.64 -10.27 -6.29
C ASN A 144 3.16 -9.93 -6.05
N ILE A 145 2.81 -8.64 -5.97
CA ILE A 145 1.40 -8.20 -5.88
C ILE A 145 0.62 -8.71 -7.11
N THR A 146 1.20 -8.57 -8.31
CA THR A 146 0.59 -9.06 -9.55
C THR A 146 0.39 -10.58 -9.53
N VAL A 147 1.40 -11.34 -9.13
CA VAL A 147 1.35 -12.81 -9.02
C VAL A 147 0.32 -13.25 -7.96
N SER A 148 0.23 -12.55 -6.84
CA SER A 148 -0.77 -12.81 -5.80
C SER A 148 -2.18 -12.62 -6.33
N GLY A 149 -2.44 -11.54 -7.08
CA GLY A 149 -3.70 -11.33 -7.77
C GLY A 149 -4.08 -12.46 -8.72
N VAL A 150 -3.13 -12.96 -9.52
CA VAL A 150 -3.35 -14.12 -10.40
C VAL A 150 -3.68 -15.39 -9.60
N ARG A 151 -3.01 -15.63 -8.48
CA ARG A 151 -3.30 -16.78 -7.60
C ARG A 151 -4.72 -16.71 -7.04
N ILE A 152 -5.16 -15.55 -6.56
CA ILE A 152 -6.53 -15.34 -6.05
C ILE A 152 -7.56 -15.67 -7.14
N LEU A 153 -7.33 -15.21 -8.37
CA LEU A 153 -8.20 -15.54 -9.51
C LEU A 153 -8.24 -17.03 -9.81
N GLY A 154 -7.14 -17.76 -9.56
CA GLY A 154 -7.04 -19.21 -9.76
C GLY A 154 -7.78 -20.05 -8.71
N GLN A 155 -8.15 -19.49 -7.57
CA GLN A 155 -8.90 -20.20 -6.53
C GLN A 155 -10.38 -20.44 -6.89
N HIS A 156 -10.91 -19.73 -7.91
CA HIS A 156 -12.29 -19.86 -8.36
C HIS A 156 -12.40 -20.50 -9.75
N LYS A 157 -13.47 -21.28 -9.98
CA LYS A 157 -13.76 -21.83 -11.31
C LYS A 157 -13.99 -20.70 -12.31
N MET A 158 -13.05 -20.50 -13.22
CA MET A 158 -13.12 -19.47 -14.26
C MET A 158 -14.14 -19.84 -15.35
N GLY A 159 -15.42 -19.61 -15.07
CA GLY A 159 -16.50 -19.69 -16.07
C GLY A 159 -16.46 -18.54 -17.09
N ARG A 160 -17.33 -18.60 -18.10
CA ARG A 160 -17.41 -17.57 -19.16
C ARG A 160 -17.69 -16.16 -18.60
N ARG A 161 -18.58 -16.04 -17.61
CA ARG A 161 -18.90 -14.76 -16.94
C ARG A 161 -17.69 -14.21 -16.17
N CYS A 162 -17.05 -15.02 -15.33
CA CYS A 162 -15.89 -14.60 -14.54
C CYS A 162 -14.75 -14.10 -15.44
N ARG A 163 -14.46 -14.81 -16.54
CA ARG A 163 -13.43 -14.38 -17.51
C ARG A 163 -13.77 -13.04 -18.16
N MET A 164 -15.04 -12.77 -18.48
CA MET A 164 -15.44 -11.46 -19.01
C MET A 164 -15.27 -10.34 -17.98
N VAL A 165 -15.62 -10.58 -16.72
CA VAL A 165 -15.43 -9.60 -15.64
C VAL A 165 -13.95 -9.28 -15.43
N VAL A 166 -13.11 -10.31 -15.37
CA VAL A 166 -11.65 -10.15 -15.22
C VAL A 166 -11.05 -9.41 -16.41
N ALA A 167 -11.43 -9.79 -17.64
CA ALA A 167 -10.95 -9.12 -18.85
C ALA A 167 -11.37 -7.64 -18.91
N GLY A 168 -12.62 -7.33 -18.56
CA GLY A 168 -13.11 -5.95 -18.51
C GLY A 168 -12.41 -5.12 -17.43
N GLY A 169 -12.20 -5.69 -16.25
CA GLY A 169 -11.45 -5.03 -15.17
C GLY A 169 -10.00 -4.73 -15.55
N LEU A 170 -9.29 -5.72 -16.11
CA LEU A 170 -7.91 -5.54 -16.59
C LEU A 170 -7.83 -4.52 -17.74
N MET A 171 -8.78 -4.56 -18.68
CA MET A 171 -8.86 -3.60 -19.78
C MET A 171 -8.96 -2.17 -19.26
N VAL A 172 -9.87 -1.90 -18.32
CA VAL A 172 -10.04 -0.54 -17.77
C VAL A 172 -8.83 -0.14 -16.94
N GLY A 173 -8.33 -1.02 -16.07
CA GLY A 173 -7.19 -0.73 -15.20
C GLY A 173 -5.91 -0.38 -15.97
N VAL A 174 -5.57 -1.17 -16.98
CA VAL A 174 -4.40 -0.91 -17.84
C VAL A 174 -4.70 0.21 -18.84
N GLY A 175 -5.90 0.25 -19.41
CA GLY A 175 -6.31 1.21 -20.42
C GLY A 175 -6.27 2.66 -19.91
N VAL A 176 -6.76 2.91 -18.69
CA VAL A 176 -6.69 4.24 -18.07
C VAL A 176 -5.24 4.67 -17.80
N ALA A 177 -4.37 3.74 -17.39
CA ALA A 177 -2.97 4.04 -17.10
C ALA A 177 -2.15 4.46 -18.34
N ILE A 178 -2.58 4.04 -19.54
CA ILE A 178 -1.92 4.39 -20.80
C ILE A 178 -2.36 5.77 -21.31
N VAL A 179 -3.52 6.27 -20.88
CA VAL A 179 -4.07 7.56 -21.34
C VAL A 179 -3.53 8.70 -20.46
N PRO A 180 -2.69 9.60 -20.98
CA PRO A 180 -1.99 10.60 -20.17
C PRO A 180 -2.88 11.74 -19.64
N ALA A 181 -3.96 12.11 -20.35
CA ALA A 181 -4.95 13.09 -19.90
C ALA A 181 -6.26 12.98 -20.70
N TRP A 182 -7.39 13.28 -20.06
CA TRP A 182 -8.73 13.31 -20.67
C TRP A 182 -9.20 14.74 -21.04
N SER A 183 -8.27 15.65 -21.39
CA SER A 183 -8.58 17.08 -21.57
C SER A 183 -8.96 17.53 -23.00
N THR A 184 -9.39 16.62 -23.88
CA THR A 184 -9.80 17.04 -25.23
C THR A 184 -11.21 17.67 -25.24
N ASN A 185 -12.04 17.37 -24.25
CA ASN A 185 -13.39 17.95 -24.12
C ASN A 185 -13.38 18.90 -22.92
N ALA A 186 -13.37 20.21 -23.16
CA ALA A 186 -13.33 21.30 -22.17
C ALA A 186 -14.56 21.37 -21.23
N LEU A 187 -14.93 20.24 -20.61
CA LEU A 187 -16.04 20.06 -19.69
C LEU A 187 -15.71 20.55 -18.27
N TRP A 188 -14.42 20.79 -17.97
CA TRP A 188 -13.95 21.35 -16.71
C TRP A 188 -13.02 22.55 -17.00
N PRO A 189 -13.25 23.74 -16.40
CA PRO A 189 -12.31 24.85 -16.52
C PRO A 189 -11.02 24.49 -15.79
N LEU A 190 -10.00 24.13 -16.56
CA LEU A 190 -8.62 24.10 -16.09
C LEU A 190 -8.14 25.54 -15.96
N ASP A 191 -8.61 26.25 -14.94
CA ASP A 191 -7.97 27.48 -14.49
C ASP A 191 -6.61 27.09 -13.90
N GLY A 192 -5.57 27.06 -14.75
CA GLY A 192 -4.22 27.32 -14.24
C GLY A 192 -2.99 26.68 -14.90
N THR A 193 -3.04 25.75 -15.86
CA THR A 193 -1.79 25.01 -16.18
C THR A 193 -1.47 24.64 -17.63
N GLU A 194 -2.02 25.30 -18.65
CA GLU A 194 -1.45 25.12 -20.02
C GLU A 194 -1.23 26.42 -20.80
N GLY A 195 -1.89 27.54 -20.45
CA GLY A 195 -1.68 28.83 -21.11
C GLY A 195 -0.63 29.75 -20.46
N GLY A 196 -0.31 29.55 -19.18
CA GLY A 196 0.56 30.44 -18.40
C GLY A 196 2.05 30.12 -18.53
N THR A 197 2.41 28.84 -18.54
CA THR A 197 3.80 28.37 -18.63
C THR A 197 4.43 28.63 -20.00
N ALA A 198 3.63 28.58 -21.08
CA ALA A 198 4.11 28.93 -22.41
C ALA A 198 4.31 30.45 -22.61
N ARG A 199 3.60 31.30 -21.86
CA ARG A 199 3.77 32.76 -21.90
C ARG A 199 4.99 33.24 -21.13
N LEU A 200 5.24 32.65 -19.95
CA LEU A 200 6.39 33.02 -19.11
C LEU A 200 7.75 32.67 -19.71
N LEU A 201 7.83 31.65 -20.58
CA LEU A 201 9.06 31.30 -21.30
C LEU A 201 9.31 32.12 -22.57
N ARG A 202 8.33 32.93 -23.00
CA ARG A 202 8.45 33.82 -24.17
C ARG A 202 8.80 35.26 -23.80
N GLU A 203 8.56 35.66 -22.55
CA GLU A 203 8.90 36.99 -22.04
C GLU A 203 10.28 37.06 -21.37
N SER A 204 10.99 35.93 -21.25
CA SER A 204 12.35 35.85 -20.67
C SER A 204 13.45 35.53 -21.69
N GLY A 205 13.23 35.82 -22.98
CA GLY A 205 14.18 35.62 -24.08
C GLY A 205 14.33 36.85 -24.94
#